data_AF-A0A737VSY0-F1
#
_entry.id   AF-A0A737VSY0-F1
#
_cell.length_a   1.000
_cell.length_b   1.000
_cell.length_c   1.000
_cell.angle_alpha   90.00
_cell.angle_beta   90.00
_cell.angle_gamma   90.00
#
_symmetry.space_group_name_H-M   'P 1'
#
loop_
_entity.id
_entity.type
_entity.pdbx_description
1 polymer ?
#
loop_
_entity_poly.entity_id
_entity_poly.type
_entity_poly.pdbx_seq_one_letter_code
_entity_poly.pdbx_strand_id
1 'polypeptide(L)' 'HVLRASLICDGRSIPLLRWIVPSEKQQNAKVQQAFLNTLAEAVNPEARVIIVTDAGFQNAWFRHIESLG' A
#
# COMPACT_ATOMS: atom_id res chain seq x y z
N HIS A 1 8.01 7.73 -10.11
CA HIS A 1 6.84 7.90 -9.21
C HIS A 1 7.11 7.30 -7.85
N VAL A 2 6.29 7.63 -6.85
CA VAL A 2 6.46 7.14 -5.48
C VAL A 2 5.23 6.34 -5.08
N LEU A 3 5.44 5.15 -4.51
CA LEU A 3 4.46 4.45 -3.69
C LEU A 3 4.84 4.66 -2.23
N ARG A 4 3.87 5.02 -1.39
CA ARG A 4 4.11 5.30 0.02
C ARG A 4 2.91 4.87 0.86
N ALA A 5 3.21 4.32 2.02
CA ALA A 5 2.26 4.06 3.08
C ALA A 5 2.78 4.68 4.38
N SER A 6 1.86 5.23 5.16
CA SER A 6 2.16 5.79 6.48
C SER A 6 1.01 5.54 7.43
N LEU A 7 1.34 5.27 8.70
CA LEU A 7 0.37 5.23 9.78
C LEU A 7 0.06 6.66 10.22
N ILE A 8 -1.23 6.97 10.41
CA ILE A 8 -1.64 8.21 11.08
C ILE A 8 -1.69 7.96 12.58
N CYS A 9 -0.91 8.73 13.34
CA CYS A 9 -0.83 8.64 14.80
C CYS A 9 -0.77 10.05 15.38
N ASP A 10 -1.74 10.43 16.20
CA ASP A 10 -1.83 11.76 16.83
C ASP A 10 -1.68 12.93 15.84
N GLY A 11 -2.33 12.82 14.68
CA GLY A 11 -2.25 13.83 13.61
C GLY A 11 -0.92 13.85 12.84
N ARG A 12 0.02 12.96 13.16
CA ARG A 12 1.30 12.81 12.47
C ARG A 12 1.28 11.62 11.53
N SER A 13 1.98 11.77 10.41
CA SER A 13 2.23 10.67 9.47
C SER A 13 3.55 9.99 9.84
N ILE A 14 3.47 8.73 10.27
CA ILE A 14 4.64 7.87 10.54
C ILE A 14 4.87 7.01 9.30
N PRO A 15 5.96 7.20 8.54
CA PRO A 15 6.23 6.41 7.35
C PRO A 15 6.41 4.93 7.69
N LEU A 16 5.71 4.05 6.98
CA LEU A 16 5.86 2.59 7.11
C LEU A 16 6.71 2.03 5.97
N LEU A 17 6.39 2.43 4.74
CA LEU A 17 7.04 1.92 3.54
C LEU A 17 7.05 2.99 2.45
N ARG A 18 8.16 3.07 1.69
CA ARG A 18 8.30 3.97 0.54
C ARG A 18 9.16 3.35 -0.54
N TRP A 19 8.63 3.27 -1.76
CA TRP A 19 9.39 2.83 -2.94
C TRP A 19 9.46 3.92 -4.00
N ILE A 20 10.61 4.02 -4.66
CA ILE A 20 10.79 4.81 -5.87
C ILE A 20 10.60 3.87 -7.06
N VAL A 21 9.58 4.16 -7.87
CA VAL A 21 9.22 3.35 -9.04
C VAL A 21 9.61 4.11 -10.31
N PRO A 22 10.37 3.51 -11.23
CA PRO A 22 10.67 4.12 -12.54
C PRO A 22 9.40 4.57 -13.26
N SER A 23 9.47 5.66 -14.03
CA SER A 23 8.30 6.23 -14.70
C SER A 23 7.64 5.25 -15.68
N GLU A 24 8.44 4.45 -16.37
CA GLU A 24 7.99 3.35 -17.24
C GLU A 24 7.16 2.26 -16.53
N LYS A 25 7.27 2.15 -15.20
CA LYS A 25 6.49 1.20 -14.38
C LYS A 25 5.44 1.89 -13.52
N GLN A 26 5.12 3.15 -13.82
CA GLN A 26 3.97 3.81 -13.20
C GLN A 26 2.70 2.97 -13.46
N GLN A 27 1.85 2.83 -12.44
CA GLN A 27 0.60 2.04 -12.52
C GLN A 27 0.79 0.56 -12.89
N ASN A 28 2.01 0.01 -12.82
CA ASN A 28 2.22 -1.40 -13.08
C ASN A 28 1.63 -2.26 -11.94
N ALA A 29 0.65 -3.09 -12.28
CA ALA A 29 -0.08 -3.91 -11.29
C ALA A 29 0.84 -4.81 -10.47
N LYS A 30 1.87 -5.42 -11.07
CA LYS A 30 2.81 -6.29 -10.34
C LYS A 30 3.61 -5.52 -9.29
N VAL A 31 4.04 -4.30 -9.63
CA VAL A 31 4.77 -3.43 -8.69
C VAL A 31 3.85 -3.00 -7.54
N GLN A 32 2.59 -2.68 -7.83
CA GLN A 32 1.60 -2.30 -6.82
C GLN A 32 1.26 -3.47 -5.89
N GLN A 33 1.06 -4.68 -6.42
CA GLN A 33 0.82 -5.88 -5.62
C GLN A 33 2.03 -6.22 -4.74
N ALA A 34 3.25 -6.14 -5.29
CA ALA A 34 4.46 -6.36 -4.50
C ALA A 34 4.58 -5.36 -3.36
N PHE A 35 4.27 -4.08 -3.61
CA PHE A 35 4.25 -3.06 -2.57
C PHE A 35 3.23 -3.36 -1.46
N LEU A 36 2.02 -3.79 -1.83
CA LEU A 36 0.97 -4.15 -0.87
C LEU A 36 1.33 -5.39 -0.05
N ASN A 37 1.95 -6.40 -0.66
CA ASN A 37 2.43 -7.58 0.06
C ASN A 37 3.48 -7.19 1.10
N THR A 38 4.48 -6.39 0.72
CA THR A 38 5.49 -5.91 1.66
C THR A 38 4.88 -5.04 2.76
N LEU A 39 3.84 -4.27 2.46
CA LEU A 39 3.13 -3.48 3.48
C LEU A 39 2.38 -4.39 4.46
N ALA A 40 1.70 -5.44 3.98
CA ALA A 40 0.99 -6.39 4.83
C ALA A 40 1.95 -7.17 5.75
N GLU A 41 3.14 -7.53 5.24
CA GLU A 41 4.20 -8.15 6.04
C GLU A 41 4.78 -7.22 7.12
N ALA A 42 4.70 -5.89 6.90
CA ALA A 42 5.25 -4.90 7.83
C ALA A 42 4.31 -4.52 8.98
N VAL A 43 3.03 -4.90 8.90
CA VAL A 43 2.02 -4.61 9.94
C VAL A 43 1.78 -5.84 10.81
N ASN A 44 1.28 -5.62 12.03
CA ASN A 44 0.92 -6.72 12.92
C ASN A 44 -0.24 -7.53 12.30
N PRO A 45 -0.10 -8.84 12.06
CA PRO A 45 -1.14 -9.67 11.43
C PRO A 45 -2.42 -9.79 12.27
N GLU A 46 -2.36 -9.53 13.59
CA GLU A 46 -3.53 -9.56 14.46
C GLU A 46 -4.26 -8.20 14.51
N ALA A 47 -3.66 -7.14 13.96
CA ALA A 47 -4.26 -5.83 13.98
C ALA A 47 -5.32 -5.68 12.88
N ARG A 48 -6.48 -5.14 13.23
CA ARG A 48 -7.43 -4.67 12.23
C ARG A 48 -6.88 -3.41 11.56
N VAL A 49 -6.54 -3.51 10.28
CA VAL A 49 -6.01 -2.39 9.50
C VAL A 49 -7.14 -1.69 8.74
N ILE A 50 -7.14 -0.35 8.74
CA ILE A 50 -8.00 0.46 7.88
C ILE A 50 -7.09 1.21 6.91
N ILE A 51 -7.26 0.97 5.62
CA ILE A 51 -6.49 1.62 4.56
C ILE A 51 -7.31 2.76 3.97
N VAL A 52 -6.75 3.97 4.01
CA VAL A 52 -7.25 5.12 3.26
C VAL A 52 -6.26 5.37 2.13
N THR A 53 -6.72 5.31 0.88
CA THR A 53 -5.85 5.37 -0.30
C THR A 53 -6.49 6.20 -1.42
N ASP A 54 -5.66 6.93 -2.15
CA ASP A 54 -5.98 7.60 -3.41
C ASP A 54 -5.72 6.70 -4.64
N ALA A 55 -5.21 5.48 -4.42
CA ALA A 55 -5.16 4.41 -5.42
C ALA A 55 -6.53 3.71 -5.54
N GLY A 56 -6.65 2.74 -6.46
CA GLY A 56 -7.90 1.98 -6.61
C GLY A 56 -8.45 1.86 -8.03
N PHE A 57 -7.78 2.43 -9.03
CA PHE A 57 -8.27 2.39 -10.41
C PHE A 57 -8.59 0.95 -10.86
N GLN A 58 -9.78 0.76 -11.44
CA GLN A 58 -10.31 -0.53 -11.91
C GLN A 58 -10.37 -1.65 -10.86
N ASN A 59 -10.42 -1.32 -9.57
CA ASN A 59 -10.63 -2.26 -8.45
C ASN A 59 -9.54 -3.32 -8.22
N ALA A 60 -8.51 -3.43 -9.06
CA ALA A 60 -7.45 -4.43 -8.90
C ALA A 60 -6.70 -4.28 -7.57
N TRP A 61 -6.51 -3.04 -7.13
CA TRP A 61 -5.90 -2.70 -5.83
C TRP A 61 -6.75 -3.18 -4.65
N PHE A 62 -8.07 -2.91 -4.67
CA PHE A 62 -8.99 -3.30 -3.60
C PHE A 62 -9.11 -4.82 -3.49
N ARG A 63 -9.26 -5.53 -4.62
CA ARG A 63 -9.29 -7.01 -4.64
C ARG A 63 -8.02 -7.62 -4.04
N HIS A 64 -6.87 -6.98 -4.29
CA HIS A 64 -5.60 -7.44 -3.72
C HIS A 64 -5.55 -7.23 -2.21
N ILE A 65 -5.99 -6.06 -1.72
CA ILE A 65 -6.11 -5.80 -0.27
C ILE A 65 -7.05 -6.82 0.39
N GLU A 66 -8.24 -7.04 -0.17
CA GLU A 66 -9.21 -8.02 0.36
C GLU A 66 -8.65 -9.44 0.42
N SER A 67 -7.71 -9.79 -0.47
CA SER A 67 -7.05 -11.10 -0.45
C SER A 67 -5.99 -11.25 0.65
N LEU A 68 -5.51 -10.14 1.22
CA LEU A 68 -4.49 -10.12 2.27
C LEU A 68 -5.06 -10.16 3.70
N GLY A 69 -6.38 -9.94 3.86
CA GLY A 69 -7.08 -9.93 5.15
C GLY A 69 -7.57 -8.53 5.51
#